data_AF-A0A5C1HUN1-F1
#
_entry.id   AF-A0A5C1HUN1-F1
#
_cell.length_a   1.000
_cell.length_b   1.000
_cell.length_c   1.000
_cell.angle_alpha   90.00
_cell.angle_beta   90.00
_cell.angle_gamma   90.00
#
_symmetry.space_group_name_H-M   'P 1'
#
loop_
_entity.id
_entity.type
_entity.pdbx_description
1 polymer ?
#
loop_
_entity_poly.entity_id
_entity_poly.type
_entity_poly.pdbx_seq_one_letter_code
_entity_poly.pdbx_strand_id
1 'polypeptide(L)'
;MIRTSFTKWFVLLSLSISVALTSCQKDEEVKDINAVKTATSKDSVSSVNIINIPGNFLAGKGTLKVTIEDSTYTFDASQDSIAFINVHNGDDKYFGITAINKAHNMSFGISSLGLASVKTSNDVAGSQFLFKVDDKKPLLQYTLTRYAGQQDFGKIDMDQYNHENIIAKGTFFTFLAKDDKSDSPFYRVEGSFELQLK
;
A
#
# COMPACT_ATOMS: atom_id res chain seq x y z
N MET A 1 10.30 60.71 38.97
CA MET A 1 11.55 59.92 39.00
C MET A 1 11.19 58.45 39.16
N ILE A 2 10.88 57.80 38.04
CA ILE A 2 10.65 56.35 37.92
C ILE A 2 11.53 55.95 36.73
N ARG A 3 12.59 55.18 36.96
CA ARG A 3 13.46 54.67 35.88
C ARG A 3 12.75 53.51 35.18
N THR A 4 11.75 53.83 34.36
CA THR A 4 10.98 52.89 33.52
C THR A 4 11.75 52.39 32.28
N SER A 5 12.99 52.84 32.07
CA SER A 5 13.81 52.44 30.91
C SER A 5 14.50 51.08 31.07
N PHE A 6 14.74 50.62 32.30
CA PHE A 6 15.54 49.40 32.55
C PHE A 6 14.72 48.12 32.34
N THR A 7 13.44 48.13 32.72
CA THR A 7 12.53 46.98 32.58
C THR A 7 12.08 46.74 31.14
N LYS A 8 11.98 47.79 30.31
CA LYS A 8 11.65 47.65 28.88
C LYS A 8 12.79 47.01 28.08
N TRP A 9 14.04 47.28 28.46
CA TRP A 9 15.22 46.70 27.81
C TRP A 9 15.35 45.19 28.09
N PHE A 10 15.04 44.76 29.31
CA PHE A 10 15.12 43.36 29.71
C PHE A 10 14.10 42.46 29.00
N VAL A 11 12.89 42.97 28.74
CA VAL A 11 11.83 42.24 28.02
C VAL A 11 12.13 42.15 26.51
N LEU A 12 12.76 43.17 25.92
CA LEU A 12 13.21 43.13 24.52
C LEU A 12 14.39 42.18 24.30
N LEU A 13 15.28 42.05 25.29
CA LEU A 13 16.43 41.14 25.24
C LEU A 13 16.02 39.66 25.39
N SER A 14 15.00 39.35 26.20
CA SER A 14 14.54 37.94 26.34
C SER A 14 13.77 37.45 25.11
N LEU A 15 13.08 38.33 24.38
CA LEU A 15 12.33 37.98 23.18
C LEU A 15 13.26 37.74 21.96
N SER A 16 14.45 38.32 21.94
CA SER A 16 15.43 38.18 20.85
C SER A 16 16.29 36.91 20.93
N ILE A 17 16.30 36.20 22.06
CA ILE A 17 17.03 34.92 22.23
C ILE A 17 16.19 33.70 21.81
N SER A 18 14.88 33.85 21.63
CA SER A 18 13.97 32.73 21.29
C SER A 18 13.81 32.48 19.78
N VAL A 19 14.52 33.21 18.92
CA VAL A 19 14.39 33.13 17.44
C VAL A 19 15.61 32.48 16.76
N ALA A 20 16.57 31.96 17.54
CA ALA A 20 17.82 31.39 17.02
C ALA A 20 17.92 29.85 17.09
N LEU A 21 16.80 29.12 17.11
CA LEU A 21 16.80 27.64 17.05
C LEU A 21 16.00 27.04 15.87
N THR A 22 15.60 27.83 14.88
CA THR A 22 14.96 27.30 13.66
C THR A 22 15.54 27.94 12.40
N SER A 23 16.86 27.83 12.23
CA SER A 23 17.50 28.08 10.94
C SER A 23 18.81 27.32 10.88
N CYS A 24 18.77 26.09 10.37
CA CYS A 24 19.82 25.45 9.57
C CYS A 24 19.50 23.94 9.44
N GLN A 25 18.81 23.56 8.36
CA GLN A 25 19.30 22.53 7.44
C GLN A 25 18.33 22.42 6.28
N LYS A 26 18.62 23.23 5.27
CA LYS A 26 18.25 23.01 3.88
C LYS A 26 19.49 22.45 3.18
N ASP A 27 19.22 21.52 2.26
CA ASP A 27 20.09 20.89 1.25
C ASP A 27 20.85 19.61 1.65
N GLU A 28 20.29 18.51 1.13
CA GLU A 28 20.89 17.37 0.44
C GLU A 28 22.28 16.89 0.85
N GLU A 29 22.34 15.68 1.41
CA GLU A 29 23.40 14.73 1.05
C GLU A 29 22.82 13.31 1.01
N VAL A 30 22.78 12.75 -0.21
CA VAL A 30 22.50 11.36 -0.51
C VAL A 30 23.50 10.50 0.26
N LYS A 31 23.06 9.82 1.34
CA LYS A 31 23.92 8.83 1.99
C LYS A 31 23.94 7.54 1.20
N ASP A 32 25.07 7.37 0.54
CA ASP A 32 25.54 6.21 -0.17
C ASP A 32 25.12 4.87 0.44
N ILE A 33 24.53 4.07 -0.44
CA ILE A 33 24.16 2.67 -0.28
C ILE A 33 25.46 1.85 -0.31
N ASN A 34 26.37 1.94 0.68
CA ASN A 34 27.58 1.10 0.70
C ASN A 34 28.37 1.09 2.02
N ALA A 35 27.71 0.95 3.18
CA ALA A 35 28.46 0.84 4.44
C ALA A 35 27.85 -0.08 5.50
N VAL A 36 27.52 -1.35 5.15
CA VAL A 36 27.71 -2.51 6.07
C VAL A 36 27.92 -3.79 5.24
N LYS A 37 29.16 -4.01 4.79
CA LYS A 37 29.77 -5.34 4.65
C LYS A 37 31.00 -5.25 5.56
N THR A 38 31.13 -6.00 6.64
CA THR A 38 31.61 -7.39 6.59
C THR A 38 31.40 -8.10 7.93
N ALA A 39 30.70 -9.23 7.90
CA ALA A 39 31.06 -10.42 8.68
C ALA A 39 30.53 -11.65 7.93
N THR A 40 31.35 -12.13 7.02
CA THR A 40 31.18 -13.42 6.33
C THR A 40 31.29 -14.57 7.32
N SER A 41 30.22 -15.33 7.47
CA SER A 41 30.35 -16.80 7.55
C SER A 41 29.41 -17.40 6.51
N LYS A 42 30.03 -18.19 5.66
CA LYS A 42 29.49 -18.87 4.51
C LYS A 42 28.97 -20.20 5.02
N ASP A 43 27.66 -20.41 5.03
CA ASP A 43 27.14 -21.77 4.89
C ASP A 43 25.89 -21.82 3.99
N SER A 44 26.12 -22.52 2.90
CA SER A 44 25.23 -23.28 2.03
C SER A 44 23.73 -23.28 2.31
N VAL A 45 22.97 -22.87 1.29
CA VAL A 45 21.66 -23.43 0.84
C VAL A 45 21.05 -24.46 1.79
N SER A 46 20.01 -24.06 2.54
CA SER A 46 18.77 -24.84 2.83
C SER A 46 17.98 -24.25 4.02
N SER A 47 17.00 -23.40 3.73
CA SER A 47 15.75 -23.19 4.49
C SER A 47 15.05 -21.93 3.93
N VAL A 48 14.18 -21.95 2.92
CA VAL A 48 12.83 -22.54 2.92
C VAL A 48 12.28 -22.66 4.34
N ASN A 49 11.19 -21.93 4.63
CA ASN A 49 10.58 -21.70 5.94
C ASN A 49 11.30 -20.65 6.79
N ILE A 50 10.93 -19.37 6.65
CA ILE A 50 10.29 -18.57 7.72
C ILE A 50 9.51 -17.43 7.04
N ILE A 51 8.38 -17.72 6.41
CA ILE A 51 7.29 -16.75 6.46
C ILE A 51 6.57 -17.14 7.76
N ASN A 52 6.84 -16.42 8.84
CA ASN A 52 6.16 -16.63 10.14
C ASN A 52 5.92 -15.29 10.85
N ILE A 53 6.16 -14.19 10.14
CA ILE A 53 5.97 -12.82 10.62
C ILE A 53 5.08 -12.11 9.58
N PRO A 54 3.95 -11.52 9.98
CA PRO A 54 3.18 -10.63 9.10
C PRO A 54 4.10 -9.52 8.57
N GLY A 55 4.16 -9.35 7.26
CA GLY A 55 5.08 -8.42 6.61
C GLY A 55 4.60 -8.01 5.22
N ASN A 56 5.37 -7.14 4.58
CA ASN A 56 5.14 -6.77 3.19
C ASN A 56 6.01 -7.65 2.30
N PHE A 57 5.40 -8.30 1.32
CA PHE A 57 6.06 -9.28 0.46
C PHE A 57 5.84 -8.94 -1.01
N LEU A 58 6.93 -8.87 -1.77
CA LEU A 58 6.86 -8.83 -3.23
C LEU A 58 6.78 -10.27 -3.74
N ALA A 59 5.76 -10.57 -4.55
CA ALA A 59 5.61 -11.86 -5.18
C ALA A 59 6.67 -12.03 -6.29
N GLY A 60 7.34 -13.18 -6.29
CA GLY A 60 8.27 -13.55 -7.38
C GLY A 60 7.64 -14.49 -8.40
N LYS A 61 6.50 -15.11 -8.05
CA LYS A 61 5.73 -16.07 -8.85
C LYS A 61 4.24 -15.96 -8.54
N GLY A 62 3.43 -16.44 -9.49
CA GLY A 62 1.99 -16.48 -9.37
C GLY A 62 1.30 -15.31 -10.06
N THR A 63 0.00 -15.18 -9.85
CA THR A 63 -0.85 -14.26 -10.63
C THR A 63 -1.90 -13.58 -9.76
N LEU A 64 -2.25 -12.36 -10.14
CA LEU A 64 -3.46 -11.67 -9.72
C LEU A 64 -4.36 -11.48 -10.93
N LYS A 65 -5.60 -11.95 -10.84
CA LYS A 65 -6.64 -11.74 -11.87
C LYS A 65 -7.70 -10.81 -11.33
N VAL A 66 -8.10 -9.84 -12.14
CA VAL A 66 -9.14 -8.86 -11.84
C VAL A 66 -10.12 -8.85 -13.01
N THR A 67 -11.37 -9.19 -12.76
CA THR A 67 -12.45 -9.19 -13.75
C THR A 67 -13.41 -8.05 -13.43
N ILE A 68 -13.62 -7.16 -14.39
CA ILE A 68 -14.65 -6.12 -14.35
C ILE A 68 -15.50 -6.28 -15.61
N GLU A 69 -16.81 -6.38 -15.43
CA GLU A 69 -17.73 -6.76 -16.51
C GLU A 69 -17.27 -8.08 -17.19
N ASP A 70 -17.08 -8.07 -18.51
CA ASP A 70 -16.64 -9.22 -19.30
C ASP A 70 -15.11 -9.23 -19.54
N SER A 71 -14.37 -8.32 -18.90
CA SER A 71 -12.93 -8.15 -19.13
C SER A 71 -12.11 -8.64 -17.94
N THR A 72 -11.22 -9.60 -18.18
CA THR A 72 -10.24 -10.07 -17.18
C THR A 72 -8.85 -9.53 -17.46
N TYR A 73 -8.28 -8.87 -16.47
CA TYR A 73 -6.93 -8.35 -16.44
C TYR A 73 -6.07 -9.25 -15.56
N THR A 74 -4.89 -9.62 -16.06
CA THR A 74 -3.96 -10.49 -15.35
C THR A 74 -2.64 -9.77 -15.11
N PHE A 75 -2.21 -9.73 -13.86
CA PHE A 75 -0.86 -9.39 -13.47
C PHE A 75 -0.09 -10.68 -13.21
N ASP A 76 1.09 -10.80 -13.81
CA ASP A 76 1.99 -11.95 -13.65
C ASP A 76 3.21 -11.54 -12.83
N ALA A 77 3.41 -12.13 -11.64
CA ALA A 77 4.51 -11.75 -10.74
C ALA A 77 5.92 -12.01 -11.32
N SER A 78 6.03 -12.76 -12.42
CA SER A 78 7.31 -12.93 -13.14
C SER A 78 7.67 -11.73 -14.03
N GLN A 79 6.70 -10.87 -14.34
CA GLN A 79 6.86 -9.71 -15.24
C GLN A 79 6.46 -8.39 -14.58
N ASP A 80 5.42 -8.42 -13.76
CA ASP A 80 4.77 -7.29 -13.11
C ASP A 80 5.16 -7.20 -11.64
N SER A 81 4.99 -6.02 -11.04
CA SER A 81 5.19 -5.85 -9.60
C SER A 81 3.90 -6.15 -8.87
N ILE A 82 3.83 -7.26 -8.14
CA ILE A 82 2.70 -7.62 -7.27
C ILE A 82 3.18 -7.76 -5.84
N ALA A 83 2.55 -7.04 -4.91
CA ALA A 83 2.89 -7.10 -3.50
C ALA A 83 1.67 -7.46 -2.65
N PHE A 84 1.91 -8.30 -1.63
CA PHE A 84 1.01 -8.44 -0.49
C PHE A 84 1.50 -7.51 0.61
N ILE A 85 0.61 -6.69 1.16
CA ILE A 85 0.96 -5.69 2.16
C ILE A 85 0.16 -5.89 3.45
N ASN A 86 0.82 -5.64 4.57
CA ASN A 86 0.24 -5.45 5.88
C ASN A 86 0.59 -4.03 6.35
N VAL A 87 -0.41 -3.20 6.63
CA VAL A 87 -0.25 -1.78 6.99
C VAL A 87 -0.92 -1.53 8.34
N HIS A 88 -0.32 -0.66 9.14
CA HIS A 88 -0.91 -0.20 10.41
C HIS A 88 -1.10 1.33 10.35
N ASN A 89 -2.25 1.80 10.81
CA ASN A 89 -2.58 3.21 10.96
C ASN A 89 -3.19 3.46 12.34
N GLY A 90 -2.37 3.90 13.30
CA GLY A 90 -2.78 3.92 14.71
C GLY A 90 -3.07 2.51 15.21
N ASP A 91 -4.28 2.31 15.74
CA ASP A 91 -4.76 1.00 16.21
C ASP A 91 -5.33 0.14 15.08
N ASP A 92 -5.64 0.74 13.93
CA ASP A 92 -6.20 0.02 12.79
C ASP A 92 -5.11 -0.74 12.04
N LYS A 93 -5.45 -1.97 11.65
CA LYS A 93 -4.60 -2.84 10.85
C LYS A 93 -5.30 -3.14 9.55
N TYR A 94 -4.54 -3.20 8.47
CA TYR A 94 -5.02 -3.51 7.15
C TYR A 94 -4.11 -4.53 6.51
N PHE A 95 -4.68 -5.36 5.65
CA PHE A 95 -3.91 -6.15 4.70
C PHE A 95 -4.47 -5.93 3.30
N GLY A 96 -3.67 -6.22 2.28
CA GLY A 96 -4.11 -6.01 0.91
C GLY A 96 -3.13 -6.50 -0.14
N ILE A 97 -3.53 -6.32 -1.39
CA ILE A 97 -2.74 -6.65 -2.57
C ILE A 97 -2.63 -5.39 -3.40
N THR A 98 -1.43 -5.09 -3.87
CA THR A 98 -1.17 -4.05 -4.87
C THR A 98 -0.46 -4.66 -6.06
N ALA A 99 -0.79 -4.18 -7.26
CA ALA A 99 -0.18 -4.63 -8.49
C ALA A 99 0.02 -3.47 -9.46
N ILE A 100 1.16 -3.45 -10.16
CA ILE A 100 1.45 -2.52 -11.25
C ILE A 100 2.09 -3.32 -12.37
N ASN A 101 1.53 -3.21 -13.57
CA ASN A 101 2.09 -3.92 -14.71
C ASN A 101 3.40 -3.29 -15.20
N LYS A 102 4.24 -4.05 -15.90
CA LYS A 102 5.54 -3.59 -16.40
C LYS A 102 5.46 -2.36 -17.30
N ALA A 103 4.36 -2.20 -18.04
CA ALA A 103 4.14 -1.04 -18.92
C ALA A 103 3.73 0.23 -18.14
N HIS A 104 3.49 0.13 -16.83
CA HIS A 104 3.04 1.23 -15.97
C HIS A 104 1.77 1.94 -16.49
N ASN A 105 0.93 1.21 -17.21
CA ASN A 105 -0.34 1.72 -17.73
C ASN A 105 -1.53 1.08 -17.03
N MET A 106 -1.30 0.19 -16.06
CA MET A 106 -2.34 -0.49 -15.30
C MET A 106 -1.85 -0.74 -13.88
N SER A 107 -2.68 -0.39 -12.90
CA SER A 107 -2.44 -0.71 -11.50
C SER A 107 -3.73 -1.03 -10.76
N PHE A 108 -3.63 -1.94 -9.81
CA PHE A 108 -4.74 -2.39 -8.98
C PHE A 108 -4.34 -2.40 -7.52
N GLY A 109 -5.28 -2.05 -6.65
CA GLY A 109 -5.15 -2.16 -5.21
C GLY A 109 -6.47 -2.63 -4.60
N ILE A 110 -6.38 -3.53 -3.63
CA ILE A 110 -7.50 -3.91 -2.77
C ILE A 110 -6.99 -4.16 -1.35
N SER A 111 -7.76 -3.72 -0.36
CA SER A 111 -7.43 -3.90 1.05
C SER A 111 -8.66 -4.28 1.87
N SER A 112 -8.38 -4.85 3.04
CA SER A 112 -9.36 -5.19 4.07
C SER A 112 -8.85 -4.70 5.42
N LEU A 113 -9.79 -4.41 6.32
CA LEU A 113 -9.49 -4.17 7.74
C LEU A 113 -9.14 -5.51 8.43
N GLY A 114 -8.26 -5.42 9.42
CA GLY A 114 -7.82 -6.53 10.26
C GLY A 114 -6.45 -7.10 9.86
N LEU A 115 -6.20 -8.31 10.35
CA LEU A 115 -5.00 -9.08 10.05
C LEU A 115 -5.34 -10.19 9.05
N ALA A 116 -4.47 -10.41 8.08
CA ALA A 116 -4.59 -11.55 7.18
C ALA A 116 -4.43 -12.86 7.96
N SER A 117 -5.32 -13.82 7.71
CA SER A 117 -5.30 -15.14 8.31
C SER A 117 -5.86 -16.18 7.35
N VAL A 118 -5.48 -17.44 7.55
CA VAL A 118 -5.97 -18.56 6.74
C VAL A 118 -7.47 -18.79 7.01
N LYS A 119 -8.23 -19.07 5.94
CA LYS A 119 -9.68 -19.35 5.95
C LYS A 119 -10.52 -18.24 6.57
N THR A 120 -10.11 -16.98 6.36
CA THR A 120 -10.91 -15.81 6.78
C THR A 120 -11.57 -15.14 5.60
N SER A 121 -12.72 -14.54 5.88
CA SER A 121 -13.47 -13.71 4.94
C SER A 121 -13.63 -12.35 5.61
N ASN A 122 -13.07 -11.31 5.00
CA ASN A 122 -13.07 -9.97 5.56
C ASN A 122 -13.65 -8.97 4.57
N ASP A 123 -14.38 -7.98 5.07
CA ASP A 123 -14.96 -6.94 4.23
C ASP A 123 -13.87 -6.04 3.63
N VAL A 124 -14.05 -5.68 2.35
CA VAL A 124 -13.13 -4.77 1.67
C VAL A 124 -13.21 -3.39 2.33
N ALA A 125 -12.05 -2.82 2.64
CA ALA A 125 -11.92 -1.48 3.21
C ALA A 125 -11.55 -0.42 2.16
N GLY A 126 -10.99 -0.85 1.03
CA GLY A 126 -10.62 0.03 -0.07
C GLY A 126 -10.27 -0.77 -1.32
N SER A 127 -10.58 -0.21 -2.49
CA SER A 127 -10.13 -0.76 -3.75
C SER A 127 -10.04 0.32 -4.82
N GLN A 128 -9.05 0.17 -5.71
CA GLN A 128 -8.85 1.05 -6.84
C GLN A 128 -8.29 0.25 -8.02
N PHE A 129 -8.84 0.48 -9.19
CA PHE A 129 -8.29 0.00 -10.45
C PHE A 129 -8.07 1.16 -11.40
N LEU A 130 -6.82 1.37 -11.78
CA LEU A 130 -6.37 2.46 -12.63
C LEU A 130 -5.83 1.89 -13.93
N PHE A 131 -6.22 2.45 -15.06
CA PHE A 131 -5.56 2.13 -16.31
C PHE A 131 -5.60 3.27 -17.32
N LYS A 132 -4.54 3.32 -18.13
CA LYS A 132 -4.32 4.30 -19.18
C LYS A 132 -4.59 3.62 -20.52
N VAL A 133 -5.65 4.06 -21.19
CA VAL A 133 -6.03 3.53 -22.51
C VAL A 133 -5.23 4.19 -23.64
N ASP A 134 -4.84 5.46 -23.45
CA ASP A 134 -4.11 6.27 -24.43
C ASP A 134 -3.31 7.35 -23.67
N ASP A 135 -2.11 7.66 -24.14
CA ASP A 135 -1.26 8.70 -23.56
C ASP A 135 -1.89 10.09 -23.53
N LYS A 136 -2.83 10.34 -24.45
CA LYS A 136 -3.53 11.62 -24.60
C LYS A 136 -4.86 11.67 -23.84
N LYS A 137 -5.32 10.55 -23.29
CA LYS A 137 -6.59 10.48 -22.56
C LYS A 137 -6.36 10.48 -21.05
N PRO A 138 -7.31 11.02 -20.26
CA PRO A 138 -7.23 10.93 -18.81
C PRO A 138 -7.17 9.46 -18.37
N LEU A 139 -6.52 9.24 -17.22
CA LEU A 139 -6.48 7.94 -16.56
C LEU A 139 -7.92 7.49 -16.27
N LEU A 140 -8.26 6.27 -16.66
CA LEU A 140 -9.52 5.68 -16.30
C LEU A 140 -9.39 5.07 -14.91
N GLN A 141 -10.28 5.48 -14.01
CA GLN A 141 -10.24 5.12 -12.60
C GLN A 141 -11.56 4.50 -12.17
N TYR A 142 -11.48 3.31 -11.59
CA TYR A 142 -12.55 2.65 -10.86
C TYR A 142 -12.17 2.60 -9.39
N THR A 143 -13.04 3.05 -8.50
CA THR A 143 -12.77 3.02 -7.05
C THR A 143 -13.93 2.45 -6.28
N LEU A 144 -13.63 1.89 -5.12
CA LEU A 144 -14.63 1.75 -4.08
C LEU A 144 -15.06 3.16 -3.70
N THR A 145 -16.32 3.49 -3.89
CA THR A 145 -16.82 4.82 -3.59
C THR A 145 -17.28 4.91 -2.13
N ARG A 146 -17.24 6.11 -1.58
CA ARG A 146 -17.86 6.46 -0.29
C ARG A 146 -19.40 6.46 -0.33
N TYR A 147 -19.99 6.44 -1.53
CA TYR A 147 -21.44 6.43 -1.71
C TYR A 147 -22.04 5.02 -1.64
N ALA A 148 -21.21 3.99 -1.50
CA ALA A 148 -21.58 2.60 -1.38
C ALA A 148 -22.03 2.30 0.07
N GLY A 149 -23.08 1.50 0.25
CA GLY A 149 -23.46 0.98 1.56
C GLY A 149 -22.47 -0.07 2.05
N GLN A 150 -22.46 -0.40 3.35
CA GLN A 150 -21.55 -1.42 3.89
C GLN A 150 -21.66 -2.78 3.18
N GLN A 151 -22.84 -3.13 2.67
CA GLN A 151 -23.08 -4.38 1.95
C GLN A 151 -22.45 -4.38 0.54
N ASP A 152 -22.13 -3.20 0.01
CA ASP A 152 -21.59 -2.97 -1.33
C ASP A 152 -20.06 -2.93 -1.33
N PHE A 153 -19.40 -3.14 -0.18
CA PHE A 153 -17.93 -3.16 -0.14
C PHE A 153 -17.37 -4.46 -0.71
N GLY A 154 -18.10 -5.57 -0.56
CA GLY A 154 -17.64 -6.89 -0.95
C GLY A 154 -16.62 -7.46 0.03
N LYS A 155 -15.93 -8.54 -0.37
CA LYS A 155 -15.10 -9.35 0.53
C LYS A 155 -13.78 -9.79 -0.09
N ILE A 156 -12.79 -10.00 0.76
CA ILE A 156 -11.56 -10.75 0.47
C ILE A 156 -11.63 -12.07 1.26
N ASP A 157 -11.58 -13.18 0.53
CA ASP A 157 -11.53 -14.52 1.07
C ASP A 157 -10.09 -15.05 0.96
N MET A 158 -9.52 -15.45 2.10
CA MET A 158 -8.13 -15.92 2.21
C MET A 158 -8.10 -17.44 2.35
N ASP A 159 -7.66 -18.16 1.32
CA ASP A 159 -7.53 -19.62 1.36
C ASP A 159 -6.24 -20.06 2.04
N GLN A 160 -5.13 -19.40 1.70
CA GLN A 160 -3.83 -19.64 2.28
C GLN A 160 -3.10 -18.33 2.51
N TYR A 161 -2.33 -18.27 3.58
CA TYR A 161 -1.54 -17.11 3.94
C TYR A 161 -0.29 -17.59 4.63
N ASN A 162 0.86 -17.07 4.21
CA ASN A 162 2.09 -17.17 4.97
C ASN A 162 2.47 -18.64 5.28
N HIS A 163 2.43 -19.49 4.24
CA HIS A 163 2.64 -20.94 4.36
C HIS A 163 3.58 -21.45 3.27
N GLU A 164 4.66 -22.13 3.65
CA GLU A 164 5.71 -22.61 2.74
C GLU A 164 6.27 -21.49 1.84
N ASN A 165 6.05 -21.56 0.53
CA ASN A 165 6.40 -20.53 -0.44
C ASN A 165 5.23 -19.62 -0.81
N ILE A 166 4.03 -19.86 -0.29
CA ILE A 166 2.82 -19.09 -0.56
C ILE A 166 2.79 -17.88 0.36
N ILE A 167 2.82 -16.70 -0.25
CA ILE A 167 2.60 -15.43 0.43
C ILE A 167 1.12 -15.33 0.79
N ALA A 168 0.25 -15.46 -0.21
CA ALA A 168 -1.20 -15.38 -0.06
C ALA A 168 -1.90 -16.05 -1.24
N LYS A 169 -3.01 -16.72 -0.99
CA LYS A 169 -3.91 -17.29 -1.99
C LYS A 169 -5.36 -17.07 -1.59
N GLY A 170 -6.20 -16.71 -2.54
CA GLY A 170 -7.62 -16.51 -2.27
C GLY A 170 -8.36 -15.82 -3.41
N THR A 171 -9.54 -15.32 -3.07
CA THR A 171 -10.44 -14.62 -3.99
C THR A 171 -10.94 -13.32 -3.38
N PHE A 172 -11.50 -12.46 -4.21
CA PHE A 172 -12.23 -11.30 -3.73
C PHE A 172 -13.37 -10.94 -4.67
N PHE A 173 -14.32 -10.20 -4.14
CA PHE A 173 -15.21 -9.38 -4.96
C PHE A 173 -15.44 -8.03 -4.29
N THR A 174 -15.72 -7.01 -5.08
CA THR A 174 -16.06 -5.67 -4.62
C THR A 174 -16.92 -4.98 -5.67
N PHE A 175 -17.37 -3.76 -5.39
CA PHE A 175 -18.11 -2.94 -6.34
C PHE A 175 -17.37 -1.62 -6.53
N LEU A 176 -16.99 -1.32 -7.76
CA LEU A 176 -16.27 -0.10 -8.10
C LEU A 176 -17.13 0.83 -8.96
N ALA A 177 -17.07 2.13 -8.67
CA ALA A 177 -17.64 3.17 -9.51
C ALA A 177 -16.55 3.81 -10.37
N LYS A 178 -16.91 4.15 -11.60
CA LYS A 178 -16.06 4.94 -12.48
C LYS A 178 -15.99 6.40 -12.02
N ASP A 179 -14.79 6.97 -11.98
CA ASP A 179 -14.52 8.39 -11.71
C ASP A 179 -15.05 8.94 -10.35
N ASP A 180 -15.41 8.09 -9.39
CA ASP A 180 -15.95 8.43 -8.04
C ASP A 180 -17.04 9.53 -8.04
N LYS A 181 -17.98 9.45 -8.99
CA LYS A 181 -19.15 10.35 -9.04
C LYS A 181 -20.35 9.70 -8.35
N SER A 182 -21.20 10.52 -7.72
CA SER A 182 -22.38 10.05 -6.99
C SER A 182 -23.42 9.34 -7.86
N ASP A 183 -23.42 9.59 -9.16
CA ASP A 183 -24.33 9.03 -10.16
C ASP A 183 -23.69 7.94 -11.03
N SER A 184 -22.42 7.58 -10.77
CA SER A 184 -21.74 6.53 -11.53
C SER A 184 -22.33 5.15 -11.21
N PRO A 185 -22.57 4.31 -12.23
CA PRO A 185 -22.98 2.93 -11.99
C PRO A 185 -21.88 2.15 -11.25
N PHE A 186 -22.32 1.20 -10.42
CA PHE A 186 -21.44 0.25 -9.75
C PHE A 186 -21.19 -0.96 -10.63
N TYR A 187 -19.91 -1.28 -10.81
CA TYR A 187 -19.47 -2.49 -11.50
C TYR A 187 -18.98 -3.48 -10.47
N ARG A 188 -19.54 -4.69 -10.51
CA ARG A 188 -19.01 -5.80 -9.71
C ARG A 188 -17.64 -6.16 -10.28
N VAL A 189 -16.65 -6.18 -9.41
CA VAL A 189 -15.29 -6.58 -9.71
C VAL A 189 -15.00 -7.83 -8.92
N GLU A 190 -14.56 -8.88 -9.58
CA GLU A 190 -14.16 -10.13 -8.97
C GLU A 190 -12.69 -10.38 -9.24
N GLY A 191 -12.03 -11.17 -8.39
CA GLY A 191 -10.68 -11.56 -8.67
C GLY A 191 -10.18 -12.72 -7.85
N SER A 192 -9.02 -13.20 -8.24
CA SER A 192 -8.33 -14.31 -7.61
C SER A 192 -6.84 -14.00 -7.56
N PHE A 193 -6.18 -14.41 -6.49
CA PHE A 193 -4.75 -14.26 -6.34
C PHE A 193 -4.13 -15.56 -5.86
N GLU A 194 -2.95 -15.85 -6.40
CA GLU A 194 -2.05 -16.85 -5.87
C GLU A 194 -0.66 -16.27 -5.98
N LEU A 195 -0.10 -15.84 -4.84
CA LEU A 195 1.15 -15.10 -4.76
C LEU A 195 2.18 -15.94 -4.03
N GLN A 196 3.34 -16.11 -4.63
CA GLN A 196 4.41 -16.96 -4.10
C GLN A 196 5.74 -16.20 -4.07
N LEU A 197 6.61 -16.62 -3.15
CA LEU A 197 8.02 -16.27 -3.19
C LEU A 197 8.69 -16.84 -4.45
N LYS A 198 9.83 -16.25 -4.83
CA LYS A 198 10.59 -16.65 -6.02
C LYS A 198 11.11 -18.09 -5.94
#